data_AF-A0AAD9IJ57-F1
#
_entry.id   AF-A0AAD9IJ57-F1
#
_cell.length_a   1.000
_cell.length_b   1.000
_cell.length_c   1.000
_cell.angle_alpha   90.00
_cell.angle_beta   90.00
_cell.angle_gamma   90.00
#
_symmetry.space_group_name_H-M   'P 1'
#
loop_
_entity.id
_entity.type
_entity.pdbx_description
1 polymer ?
#
loop_
_entity_poly.entity_id
_entity_poly.type
_entity_poly.pdbx_seq_one_letter_code
_entity_poly.pdbx_strand_id
1 'polypeptide(L)' 'MLDSQGGFLESETKQITFPGISGPVLERLCQYCYYKLKYMHTPSTSIPEFKVDREMALDLLMAANYLDM' A
#
# COMPACT_ATOMS: atom_id res chain seq x y z
N MET A 1 5.06 13.14 -0.87
CA MET A 1 4.64 13.32 0.53
C MET A 1 5.76 13.09 1.54
N LEU A 2 6.56 12.02 1.42
CA LEU A 2 7.73 11.80 2.31
C LEU A 2 9.07 12.28 1.74
N ASP A 3 9.06 12.71 0.48
CA ASP A 3 10.25 13.24 -0.16
C ASP A 3 10.60 14.60 0.45
N SER A 4 11.89 14.81 0.71
CA SER A 4 12.37 15.96 1.50
C SER A 4 12.26 17.29 0.75
N GLN A 5 11.94 17.26 -0.53
CA GLN A 5 11.92 18.43 -1.41
C GLN A 5 10.72 19.37 -1.21
N GLY A 6 9.72 19.00 -0.40
CA GLY A 6 8.45 19.75 -0.30
C GLY A 6 8.17 20.52 0.99
N GLY A 7 9.02 20.44 2.03
CA GLY A 7 8.77 21.14 3.32
C GLY A 7 7.53 20.67 4.10
N PHE A 8 7.03 19.47 3.81
CA PHE A 8 5.86 18.89 4.47
C PHE A 8 6.21 18.32 5.85
N LEU A 9 5.32 18.51 6.83
CA LEU A 9 5.50 18.02 8.21
C LEU A 9 5.63 16.49 8.27
N GLU A 10 5.01 15.78 7.33
CA GLU A 10 5.12 14.33 7.16
C GLU A 10 6.56 13.88 6.86
N SER A 11 7.35 14.72 6.17
CA SER A 11 8.75 14.42 5.86
C SER A 11 9.64 14.46 7.10
N GLU A 12 9.29 15.27 8.12
CA GLU A 12 10.01 15.37 9.40
C GLU A 12 9.50 14.36 10.43
N THR A 13 8.17 14.26 10.59
CA THR A 13 7.54 13.38 11.58
C THR A 13 7.53 11.90 11.17
N LYS A 14 7.74 11.62 9.88
CA LYS A 14 7.66 10.28 9.26
C LYS A 14 6.32 9.57 9.51
N GLN A 15 5.27 10.35 9.76
CA GLN A 15 3.92 9.84 10.00
C GLN A 15 2.97 10.38 8.92
N ILE A 16 2.08 9.51 8.45
CA ILE A 16 1.01 9.87 7.52
C ILE A 16 -0.30 9.33 8.10
N THR A 17 -1.32 10.17 8.15
CA THR A 17 -2.66 9.79 8.61
C THR A 17 -3.60 9.65 7.42
N PHE A 18 -4.32 8.53 7.34
CA PHE A 18 -5.31 8.27 6.30
C PHE A 18 -6.74 8.24 6.89
N PRO A 19 -7.45 9.38 6.93
CA PRO A 19 -8.79 9.44 7.54
C PRO A 19 -9.86 8.69 6.73
N GLY A 20 -9.62 8.42 5.44
CA GLY A 20 -10.56 7.73 4.55
C GLY A 20 -10.29 6.23 4.34
N ILE A 21 -9.24 5.68 4.96
CA ILE A 21 -8.85 4.27 4.78
C ILE A 21 -8.99 3.57 6.13
N SER A 22 -9.74 2.47 6.17
CA SER A 22 -9.89 1.69 7.40
C SER A 22 -8.58 0.96 7.75
N GLY A 23 -8.35 0.71 9.05
CA GLY A 23 -7.17 0.00 9.54
C GLY A 23 -6.91 -1.35 8.83
N PRO A 24 -7.92 -2.23 8.69
CA PRO A 24 -7.74 -3.51 8.00
C PRO A 24 -7.35 -3.38 6.52
N VAL A 25 -7.92 -2.40 5.80
CA VAL A 25 -7.58 -2.12 4.40
C VAL A 25 -6.14 -1.63 4.28
N LEU A 26 -5.74 -0.71 5.18
CA LEU A 26 -4.37 -0.19 5.20
C LEU A 26 -3.35 -1.29 5.55
N GLU A 27 -3.68 -2.19 6.47
CA GLU A 27 -2.84 -3.34 6.79
C GLU A 27 -2.64 -4.23 5.56
N ARG A 28 -3.72 -4.52 4.82
CA ARG A 28 -3.63 -5.34 3.60
C ARG A 28 -2.82 -4.65 2.50
N LEU A 29 -2.93 -3.33 2.36
CA LEU A 29 -2.06 -2.55 1.48
C LEU A 29 -0.58 -2.65 1.87
N CYS A 30 -0.25 -2.53 3.15
CA CYS A 30 1.12 -2.69 3.63
C CYS A 30 1.67 -4.09 3.29
N GLN A 31 0.86 -5.13 3.45
CA GLN A 31 1.22 -6.50 3.07
C GLN A 31 1.43 -6.62 1.55
N TYR A 32 0.60 -5.95 0.74
CA TYR A 32 0.78 -5.90 -0.71
C TYR A 32 2.07 -5.16 -1.11
N CYS A 33 2.40 -4.03 -0.48
CA CYS A 33 3.66 -3.31 -0.71
C CYS A 33 4.87 -4.21 -0.48
N TYR A 34 4.87 -4.95 0.64
CA TYR A 34 5.93 -5.91 0.94
C TYR A 34 5.97 -7.05 -0.08
N TYR A 35 4.81 -7.61 -0.45
CA TYR A 35 4.70 -8.63 -1.49
C TYR A 35 5.26 -8.16 -2.84
N LYS A 36 4.88 -6.96 -3.29
CA LYS A 36 5.37 -6.33 -4.53
C LYS A 36 6.89 -6.19 -4.49
N LEU A 37 7.44 -5.62 -3.42
CA LEU A 37 8.90 -5.47 -3.25
C LEU A 37 9.63 -6.81 -3.24
N LYS A 38 9.10 -7.81 -2.54
CA LYS A 38 9.71 -9.13 -2.43
C LYS A 38 9.79 -9.86 -3.77
N TYR A 39 8.76 -9.74 -4.60
CA TYR A 39 8.65 -10.49 -5.85
C TYR A 39 8.92 -9.68 -7.13
N MET A 40 9.20 -8.37 -7.02
CA MET A 40 9.41 -7.48 -8.18
C MET A 40 10.52 -7.94 -9.16
N HIS A 41 11.54 -8.63 -8.64
CA HIS A 41 12.65 -9.17 -9.44
C HIS A 41 12.61 -10.69 -9.60
N THR A 42 11.52 -11.32 -9.15
CA THR A 42 11.35 -12.77 -9.22
C THR A 42 10.75 -13.14 -10.59
N PRO A 43 11.24 -14.19 -11.28
CA PRO A 43 10.60 -14.67 -12.50
C PRO A 43 9.16 -15.10 -12.22
N SER A 44 8.25 -14.78 -13.14
CA SER A 44 6.80 -14.94 -12.98
C SER A 44 6.33 -16.36 -12.65
N THR A 45 7.15 -17.38 -12.91
CA THR A 45 6.86 -18.79 -12.63
C THR A 45 6.86 -19.17 -11.15
N SER A 46 7.40 -18.32 -10.25
CA SER A 46 7.51 -18.61 -8.81
C SER A 46 6.83 -17.58 -7.91
N ILE A 47 5.99 -16.72 -8.48
CA ILE A 47 5.28 -15.69 -7.72
C ILE A 47 3.99 -16.29 -7.13
N PRO A 48 3.84 -16.36 -5.79
CA PRO A 48 2.64 -16.91 -5.17
C PRO A 48 1.45 -15.95 -5.29
N GLU A 49 0.22 -16.45 -5.30
CA GLU A 49 -0.98 -15.62 -5.39
C GLU A 49 -1.18 -14.74 -4.14
N PHE A 50 -1.44 -13.44 -4.34
CA PHE A 50 -1.87 -12.54 -3.27
C PHE A 50 -3.39 -12.60 -3.10
N LYS A 51 -3.86 -13.41 -2.17
CA LYS A 51 -5.30 -13.58 -1.92
C LYS A 51 -5.93 -12.30 -1.36
N VAL A 52 -7.11 -11.91 -1.81
CA VAL A 52 -7.85 -10.77 -1.26
C VAL A 52 -9.28 -11.22 -0.98
N ASP A 53 -9.77 -10.92 0.21
CA ASP A 53 -11.16 -11.19 0.57
C ASP A 53 -12.11 -10.34 -0.25
N ARG A 54 -13.20 -10.96 -0.73
CA ARG A 54 -14.17 -10.29 -1.60
C ARG A 54 -14.80 -9.06 -0.95
N GLU A 55 -15.01 -9.12 0.36
CA GLU A 55 -15.62 -8.05 1.14
C GLU A 55 -14.74 -6.79 1.19
N MET A 56 -13.42 -6.95 1.12
CA MET A 56 -12.44 -5.86 1.20
C MET A 56 -11.94 -5.42 -0.19
N ALA A 57 -12.21 -6.18 -1.25
CA ALA A 57 -11.62 -5.96 -2.57
C ALA A 57 -11.89 -4.56 -3.15
N LEU A 58 -13.10 -4.02 -2.95
CA LEU A 58 -13.47 -2.67 -3.43
C LEU A 58 -12.75 -1.58 -2.65
N ASP A 59 -12.72 -1.68 -1.33
CA ASP A 59 -12.04 -0.70 -0.48
C ASP A 59 -10.54 -0.71 -0.73
N LEU A 60 -9.96 -1.89 -0.91
CA LEU A 60 -8.55 -2.06 -1.27
C LEU A 60 -8.24 -1.43 -2.62
N LEU A 61 -9.11 -1.60 -3.62
CA LEU A 61 -8.95 -0.99 -4.94
C LEU A 61 -9.02 0.53 -4.87
N MET A 62 -10.01 1.09 -4.17
CA MET A 62 -10.14 2.54 -3.99
C MET A 62 -8.94 3.13 -3.26
N ALA A 63 -8.47 2.46 -2.21
CA ALA A 63 -7.30 2.88 -1.45
C ALA A 63 -6.00 2.76 -2.25
N ALA A 64 -5.82 1.68 -3.03
CA ALA A 64 -4.67 1.53 -3.92
C ALA A 64 -4.64 2.64 -4.99
N ASN A 65 -5.80 2.96 -5.58
CA ASN A 65 -5.93 4.06 -6.54
C ASN A 65 -5.67 5.42 -5.90
N TYR A 66 -6.14 5.65 -4.67
CA TYR A 66 -5.86 6.89 -3.93
C TYR A 66 -4.36 7.08 -3.66
N LEU A 67 -3.61 5.99 -3.48
CA LEU A 67 -2.17 5.99 -3.20
C LEU A 67 -1.29 5.84 -4.45
N ASP A 68 -1.87 5.82 -5.65
CA ASP A 68 -1.18 5.61 -6.93
C ASP A 68 -0.24 4.36 -6.95
N MET A 69 -0.72 3.21 -6.42
CA MET A 69 0.08 1.96 -6.27
C MET A 69 -0.05 0.92 -7.38
#